data_AF-A0A1J5PW11-F1
#
_entry.id   AF-A0A1J5PW11-F1
#
_cell.length_a   1.000
_cell.length_b   1.000
_cell.length_c   1.000
_cell.angle_alpha   90.00
_cell.angle_beta   90.00
_cell.angle_gamma   90.00
#
_symmetry.space_group_name_H-M   'P 1'
#
loop_
_entity.id
_entity.type
_entity.pdbx_description
1 polymer ?
#
loop_
_entity_poly.entity_id
_entity_poly.type
_entity_poly.pdbx_seq_one_letter_code
_entity_poly.pdbx_strand_id
1 'polypeptide(L)'
;MECDLAIIDKRRPKPNVSEVMNVIGDIDGRNCIIMDDMVDTAGTLTKAAEVLKARGARRVMAYCTHPVLSGPAIQRIQSSAIDELVVTNTIPLRDDAQACGKIRQLSAASLIAQTMQRIAYGGSVLQLFNDQETLF
;
A
#
# COMPACT_ATOMS: atom_id res chain seq x y z
N MET A 1 9.03 14.20 1.49
CA MET A 1 10.07 13.17 1.27
C MET A 1 10.81 13.57 0.00
N GLU A 2 12.13 13.69 0.05
CA GLU A 2 12.96 13.85 -1.16
C GLU A 2 13.36 12.44 -1.63
N CYS A 3 12.59 11.86 -2.55
CA CYS A 3 12.84 10.51 -3.07
C CYS A 3 12.52 10.41 -4.57
N ASP A 4 13.20 9.49 -5.24
CA ASP A 4 12.96 9.21 -6.65
C ASP A 4 11.67 8.40 -6.86
N LEU A 5 11.03 8.60 -8.00
CA LEU A 5 9.83 7.87 -8.42
C LEU A 5 10.22 6.74 -9.38
N ALA A 6 9.69 5.55 -9.14
CA ALA A 6 9.71 4.44 -10.08
C ALA A 6 8.28 4.03 -10.43
N ILE A 7 8.06 3.64 -11.70
CA ILE A 7 6.75 3.24 -12.22
C ILE A 7 6.80 1.78 -12.63
N ILE A 8 5.80 1.00 -12.23
CA ILE A 8 5.62 -0.37 -12.68
C ILE A 8 4.55 -0.38 -13.79
N ASP A 9 5.01 -0.49 -15.04
CA ASP A 9 4.15 -0.59 -16.22
C ASP A 9 3.75 -2.06 -16.44
N LYS A 10 2.48 -2.36 -16.21
CA LYS A 10 1.88 -3.67 -16.39
C LYS A 10 1.37 -3.82 -17.82
N ARG A 11 2.06 -4.62 -18.63
CA ARG A 11 1.63 -4.90 -20.01
C ARG A 11 1.01 -6.28 -20.13
N ARG A 12 -0.14 -6.33 -20.82
CA ARG A 12 -0.83 -7.56 -21.22
C ARG A 12 -0.78 -7.69 -22.75
N PRO A 13 0.18 -8.44 -23.31
CA PRO A 13 0.28 -8.56 -24.76
C PRO A 13 -0.85 -9.38 -25.38
N LYS A 14 -1.47 -10.32 -24.64
CA LYS A 14 -2.63 -11.11 -25.06
C LYS A 14 -3.49 -11.53 -23.85
N PRO A 15 -4.79 -11.82 -24.04
CA PRO A 15 -5.58 -12.54 -23.05
C PRO A 15 -4.90 -13.88 -22.70
N ASN A 16 -4.76 -14.19 -21.40
CA ASN A 16 -4.14 -15.41 -20.86
C ASN A 16 -2.61 -15.56 -20.98
N VAL A 17 -1.86 -14.53 -21.37
CA VAL A 17 -0.38 -14.55 -21.29
C VAL A 17 0.06 -13.89 -19.98
N SER A 18 1.09 -14.46 -19.33
CA SER A 18 1.65 -13.93 -18.08
C SER A 18 2.03 -12.46 -18.24
N GLU A 19 1.66 -11.66 -17.25
CA GLU A 19 1.84 -10.21 -17.26
C GLU A 19 3.33 -9.87 -17.23
N VAL A 20 3.78 -9.01 -18.14
CA VAL A 20 5.13 -8.46 -18.09
C VAL A 20 5.06 -7.15 -17.32
N MET A 21 5.76 -7.11 -16.18
CA MET A 21 5.89 -5.91 -15.35
C MET A 21 7.22 -5.25 -15.67
N ASN A 22 7.19 -4.09 -16.32
CA ASN A 22 8.40 -3.32 -16.55
C ASN A 22 8.54 -2.24 -15.48
N VAL A 23 9.69 -2.18 -14.82
CA VAL A 23 10.02 -1.09 -13.89
C VAL A 23 10.76 0.01 -14.66
N ILE A 24 10.25 1.23 -14.58
CA ILE A 24 10.86 2.45 -15.11
C ILE A 24 11.38 3.24 -13.90
N GLY A 25 12.68 3.53 -13.88
CA GLY A 25 13.37 4.15 -12.74
C GLY A 25 14.46 3.24 -12.15
N ASP A 26 15.42 3.84 -11.44
CA ASP A 26 16.52 3.12 -10.78
C ASP A 26 16.10 2.73 -9.34
N ILE A 27 16.18 1.44 -9.06
CA ILE A 27 15.73 0.84 -7.79
C ILE A 27 16.78 -0.10 -7.16
N ASP A 28 17.93 -0.29 -7.81
CA ASP A 28 18.93 -1.25 -7.36
C ASP A 28 19.54 -0.80 -6.02
N GLY A 29 19.60 -1.71 -5.05
CA GLY A 29 20.04 -1.43 -3.68
C GLY A 29 19.11 -0.52 -2.86
N ARG A 30 17.96 -0.08 -3.40
CA ARG A 30 17.07 0.91 -2.75
C ARG A 30 15.95 0.25 -1.94
N ASN A 31 15.40 1.00 -0.99
CA ASN A 31 14.12 0.65 -0.38
C ASN A 31 12.99 1.19 -1.26
N CYS A 32 12.13 0.31 -1.74
CA CYS A 32 10.96 0.66 -2.53
C CYS A 32 9.70 0.67 -1.66
N ILE A 33 8.89 1.71 -1.81
CA ILE A 33 7.56 1.82 -1.22
C ILE A 33 6.57 1.77 -2.37
N ILE A 34 5.73 0.72 -2.40
CA ILE A 34 4.60 0.64 -3.31
C ILE A 34 3.43 1.39 -2.66
N MET A 35 2.88 2.37 -3.35
CA MET A 35 1.70 3.12 -2.92
C MET A 35 0.52 2.69 -3.78
N ASP A 36 -0.58 2.32 -3.13
CA ASP A 36 -1.86 2.03 -3.80
C ASP A 36 -3.01 2.57 -2.95
N ASP A 37 -4.19 2.76 -3.53
CA ASP A 37 -5.36 3.18 -2.76
C ASP A 37 -5.94 2.02 -1.93
N MET A 38 -5.94 0.82 -2.49
CA MET A 38 -6.50 -0.37 -1.85
C MET A 38 -5.76 -1.66 -2.23
N VAL A 39 -5.94 -2.68 -1.40
CA VAL A 39 -5.49 -4.03 -1.69
C VAL A 39 -6.66 -5.00 -1.59
N ASP A 40 -7.07 -5.57 -2.72
CA ASP A 40 -8.14 -6.58 -2.81
C ASP A 40 -7.57 -8.00 -2.74
N THR A 41 -7.34 -8.67 -3.87
CA THR A 41 -6.81 -10.04 -3.88
C THR A 41 -5.29 -10.14 -3.70
N ALA A 42 -4.61 -9.00 -3.50
CA ALA A 42 -3.14 -8.83 -3.42
C ALA A 42 -2.31 -9.31 -4.63
N GLY A 43 -2.92 -9.78 -5.72
CA GLY A 43 -2.19 -10.38 -6.85
C GLY A 43 -1.21 -9.42 -7.56
N THR A 44 -1.68 -8.22 -7.91
CA THR A 44 -0.81 -7.19 -8.53
C THR A 44 0.30 -6.76 -7.56
N LEU A 45 -0.05 -6.56 -6.28
CA LEU A 45 0.86 -6.06 -5.26
C LEU A 45 2.03 -7.03 -5.01
N THR A 46 1.74 -8.33 -4.85
CA THR A 46 2.79 -9.33 -4.64
C THR A 46 3.65 -9.54 -5.88
N LYS A 47 3.05 -9.47 -7.07
CA LYS A 47 3.81 -9.54 -8.34
C LYS A 47 4.75 -8.36 -8.52
N ALA A 48 4.29 -7.15 -8.19
CA ALA A 48 5.12 -5.95 -8.16
C ALA A 48 6.31 -6.13 -7.20
N ALA A 49 6.06 -6.63 -5.99
CA ALA A 49 7.11 -6.86 -5.00
C ALA A 49 8.16 -7.88 -5.46
N GLU A 50 7.74 -8.98 -6.08
CA GLU A 50 8.66 -9.95 -6.70
C GLU A 50 9.56 -9.29 -7.74
N VAL A 51 8.99 -8.47 -8.62
CA VAL A 51 9.73 -7.79 -9.69
C VAL A 51 10.73 -6.77 -9.13
N LEU A 52 10.33 -6.01 -8.11
CA LEU A 52 11.22 -5.05 -7.45
C LEU A 52 12.40 -5.77 -6.79
N LYS A 53 12.15 -6.85 -6.03
CA LYS A 53 13.21 -7.65 -5.40
C LYS A 53 14.14 -8.29 -6.44
N ALA A 54 13.58 -8.82 -7.53
CA ALA A 54 14.38 -9.40 -8.62
C ALA A 54 15.27 -8.36 -9.35
N ARG A 55 14.91 -7.07 -9.28
CA ARG A 55 15.69 -5.95 -9.83
C ARG A 55 16.58 -5.26 -8.80
N GLY A 56 16.82 -5.90 -7.66
CA GLY A 56 17.82 -5.44 -6.68
C GLY A 56 17.28 -4.56 -5.55
N ALA A 57 15.96 -4.37 -5.43
CA ALA A 57 15.40 -3.64 -4.30
C ALA A 57 15.80 -4.29 -2.97
N ARG A 58 16.38 -3.49 -2.05
CA ARG A 58 16.81 -3.93 -0.72
C ARG A 58 15.61 -4.30 0.15
N ARG A 59 14.61 -3.42 0.19
CA ARG A 59 13.33 -3.65 0.87
C ARG A 59 12.17 -3.25 -0.03
N VAL A 60 11.05 -3.93 0.11
CA VAL A 60 9.78 -3.62 -0.55
C VAL A 60 8.69 -3.56 0.50
N MET A 61 8.22 -2.35 0.76
CA MET A 61 7.05 -2.10 1.62
C MET A 61 5.88 -1.71 0.73
N ALA A 62 4.67 -1.96 1.19
CA ALA A 62 3.44 -1.54 0.55
C ALA A 62 2.61 -0.71 1.51
N TYR A 63 2.04 0.38 1.03
CA TYR A 63 1.09 1.22 1.78
C TYR A 63 -0.19 1.31 0.97
N CYS A 64 -1.30 0.89 1.59
CA CYS A 64 -2.64 0.94 0.98
C CYS A 64 -3.63 1.55 1.96
N THR A 65 -4.52 2.43 1.50
CA THR A 65 -5.54 3.00 2.40
C THR A 65 -6.53 1.92 2.83
N HIS A 66 -7.09 1.17 1.89
CA HIS A 66 -8.21 0.26 2.16
C HIS A 66 -7.79 -1.23 2.10
N PRO A 67 -7.82 -1.97 3.23
CA PRO A 67 -7.49 -3.40 3.25
C PRO A 67 -8.70 -4.26 2.94
N VAL A 68 -9.08 -4.36 1.66
CA VAL A 68 -10.19 -5.25 1.24
C VAL A 68 -9.83 -6.73 1.46
N LEU A 69 -8.59 -7.11 1.13
CA LEU A 69 -7.95 -8.39 1.47
C LEU A 69 -8.84 -9.63 1.19
N SER A 70 -9.46 -9.68 0.01
CA SER A 70 -10.38 -10.75 -0.34
C SER A 70 -9.68 -12.02 -0.84
N GLY A 71 -10.40 -13.14 -0.77
CA GLY A 71 -9.95 -14.43 -1.29
C GLY A 71 -8.56 -14.83 -0.77
N PRO A 72 -7.58 -15.10 -1.65
CA PRO A 72 -6.25 -15.60 -1.26
C PRO A 72 -5.28 -14.49 -0.83
N ALA A 73 -5.73 -13.27 -0.57
CA ALA A 73 -4.86 -12.11 -0.32
C ALA A 73 -3.85 -12.36 0.81
N ILE A 74 -4.30 -12.83 1.97
CA ILE A 74 -3.45 -13.05 3.15
C ILE A 74 -2.37 -14.09 2.86
N GLN A 75 -2.75 -15.22 2.24
CA GLN A 75 -1.81 -16.27 1.84
C GLN A 75 -0.75 -15.70 0.88
N ARG A 76 -1.17 -14.93 -0.13
CA ARG A 76 -0.26 -14.29 -1.10
C ARG A 76 0.70 -13.34 -0.42
N ILE A 77 0.23 -12.46 0.47
CA ILE A 77 1.08 -11.51 1.20
C ILE A 77 2.11 -12.27 2.03
N GLN A 78 1.68 -13.28 2.79
CA GLN A 78 2.56 -14.07 3.64
C GLN A 78 3.67 -14.75 2.83
N SER A 79 3.35 -15.36 1.69
CA SER A 79 4.33 -16.03 0.82
C SER A 79 5.12 -15.10 -0.11
N SER A 80 4.76 -13.82 -0.18
CA SER A 80 5.36 -12.88 -1.14
C SER A 80 6.71 -12.33 -0.71
N ALA A 81 7.32 -11.58 -1.62
CA ALA A 81 8.55 -10.82 -1.39
C ALA A 81 8.33 -9.46 -0.69
N ILE A 82 7.09 -9.15 -0.27
CA ILE A 82 6.78 -7.96 0.54
C ILE A 82 7.39 -8.14 1.94
N ASP A 83 8.11 -7.11 2.40
CA ASP A 83 8.66 -7.03 3.75
C ASP A 83 7.58 -6.59 4.75
N GLU A 84 6.77 -5.60 4.39
CA GLU A 84 5.68 -5.06 5.22
C GLU A 84 4.56 -4.48 4.35
N LEU A 85 3.31 -4.75 4.73
CA LEU A 85 2.10 -4.12 4.20
C LEU A 85 1.47 -3.27 5.31
N VAL A 86 1.43 -1.97 5.10
CA VAL A 86 0.81 -1.00 6.00
C VAL A 86 -0.54 -0.59 5.44
N VAL A 87 -1.58 -0.71 6.25
CA VAL A 87 -2.96 -0.38 5.87
C VAL A 87 -3.64 0.49 6.90
N THR A 88 -4.75 1.14 6.55
CA THR A 88 -5.57 1.83 7.56
C THR A 88 -6.67 0.93 8.12
N ASN A 89 -7.34 1.38 9.18
CA ASN A 89 -8.52 0.74 9.75
C ASN A 89 -9.85 1.20 9.12
N THR A 90 -9.85 1.70 7.88
CA THR A 90 -11.10 1.95 7.13
C THR A 90 -11.92 0.68 6.91
N ILE A 91 -11.26 -0.49 6.89
CA ILE A 91 -11.90 -1.80 6.92
C ILE A 91 -11.27 -2.60 8.08
N PRO A 92 -12.06 -3.18 8.99
CA PRO A 92 -11.53 -4.01 10.07
C PRO A 92 -10.81 -5.24 9.51
N LEU A 93 -9.63 -5.56 10.06
CA LEU A 93 -8.93 -6.78 9.70
C LEU A 93 -9.64 -8.00 10.31
N ARG A 94 -9.79 -9.05 9.51
CA ARG A 94 -10.17 -10.39 10.00
C ARG A 94 -9.02 -11.01 10.80
N ASP A 95 -9.32 -12.01 11.62
CA ASP A 95 -8.34 -12.68 12.50
C ASP A 95 -7.09 -13.19 11.76
N ASP A 96 -7.26 -13.73 10.56
CA ASP A 96 -6.15 -14.23 9.75
C ASP A 96 -5.24 -13.12 9.23
N ALA A 97 -5.81 -11.95 8.91
CA ALA A 97 -5.06 -10.76 8.54
C ALA A 97 -4.34 -10.14 9.74
N GLN A 98 -4.97 -10.13 10.92
CA GLN A 98 -4.34 -9.66 12.18
C GLN A 98 -3.17 -10.57 12.59
N ALA A 99 -3.30 -11.89 12.38
CA ALA A 99 -2.25 -12.86 12.65
C ALA A 99 -1.09 -12.82 11.63
N CYS A 100 -1.26 -12.12 10.50
CA CYS A 100 -0.21 -12.00 9.50
C CYS A 100 0.84 -11.00 9.96
N GLY A 101 2.02 -11.48 10.39
CA GLY A 101 3.11 -10.65 10.89
C GLY A 101 3.72 -9.65 9.88
N LYS A 102 3.28 -9.68 8.62
CA LYS A 102 3.65 -8.69 7.59
C LYS A 102 2.66 -7.52 7.50
N ILE A 103 1.48 -7.62 8.11
CA ILE A 103 0.43 -6.61 8.01
C ILE A 103 0.45 -5.74 9.26
N ARG A 104 0.60 -4.43 9.10
CA ARG A 104 0.43 -3.45 10.17
C ARG A 104 -0.72 -2.52 9.84
N GLN A 105 -1.62 -2.34 10.81
CA GLN A 105 -2.76 -1.45 10.65
C GLN A 105 -2.55 -0.12 11.40
N LEU A 106 -2.85 1.00 10.73
CA LEU A 106 -2.85 2.35 11.26
C LEU A 106 -4.28 2.85 11.45
N SER A 107 -4.51 3.70 12.45
CA SER A 107 -5.82 4.29 12.67
C SER A 107 -6.04 5.53 11.82
N ALA A 108 -7.14 5.58 11.07
CA ALA A 108 -7.65 6.79 10.41
C ALA A 108 -8.61 7.58 11.32
N ALA A 109 -8.85 7.13 12.55
CA ALA A 109 -9.87 7.70 13.44
C ALA A 109 -9.59 9.17 13.79
N SER A 110 -8.34 9.57 14.00
CA SER A 110 -7.97 10.95 14.32
C SER A 110 -8.31 11.90 13.17
N LEU A 111 -7.98 11.51 11.94
CA LEU A 111 -8.28 12.27 10.72
C LEU A 111 -9.79 12.42 10.53
N ILE A 112 -10.55 11.34 10.70
CA ILE A 112 -12.01 11.34 10.58
C ILE A 112 -12.64 12.21 11.68
N ALA A 113 -12.21 12.06 12.93
CA ALA A 113 -12.74 12.83 14.06
C ALA A 113 -12.50 14.35 13.88
N GLN A 114 -11.29 14.75 13.47
CA GLN A 114 -10.99 16.15 13.17
C GLN A 114 -11.82 16.68 12.00
N THR A 115 -12.05 15.85 10.98
CA THR A 115 -12.92 16.21 9.85
C THR A 115 -14.35 16.48 10.33
N MET A 116 -14.92 15.59 11.15
CA MET A 116 -16.25 15.75 11.73
C MET A 116 -16.35 17.01 12.60
N GLN A 117 -15.35 17.27 13.45
CA GLN A 117 -15.30 18.48 14.27
C GLN A 117 -15.31 19.75 13.42
N ARG A 118 -14.49 19.81 12.37
CA ARG A 118 -14.44 20.97 11.48
C ARG A 118 -15.77 21.19 10.75
N ILE A 119 -16.41 20.13 10.26
CA ILE A 119 -17.75 20.22 9.66
C ILE A 119 -18.78 20.75 10.66
N ALA A 120 -18.79 20.22 11.89
CA ALA A 120 -19.77 20.59 12.91
C ALA A 120 -19.65 22.05 13.37
N TYR A 121 -18.44 22.60 13.41
CA TYR A 121 -18.16 23.96 13.90
C TYR A 121 -17.83 24.97 12.78
N GLY A 122 -18.05 24.62 11.51
CA GLY A 122 -17.79 25.52 10.37
C GLY A 122 -16.30 25.81 10.09
N GLY A 123 -15.40 24.94 10.55
CA GLY A 123 -13.97 25.01 10.28
C GLY A 123 -13.59 24.50 8.88
N SER A 124 -12.42 24.92 8.39
CA SER A 124 -11.91 24.49 7.08
C SER A 124 -11.36 23.06 7.13
N VAL A 125 -11.98 22.14 6.38
CA VAL A 125 -11.46 20.77 6.18
C VAL A 125 -10.18 20.77 5.36
N LEU A 126 -10.00 21.72 4.43
CA LEU A 126 -8.82 21.82 3.57
C LEU A 126 -7.53 21.94 4.38
N GLN A 127 -7.61 22.57 5.56
CA GLN A 127 -6.47 22.73 6.46
C GLN A 127 -5.87 21.37 6.92
N LEU A 128 -6.67 20.31 7.01
CA LEU A 128 -6.19 18.96 7.38
C LEU A 128 -5.23 18.37 6.35
N PHE A 129 -5.26 18.84 5.10
CA PHE A 129 -4.34 18.39 4.05
C PHE A 129 -3.02 19.15 4.05
N ASN A 130 -2.96 20.32 4.70
CA ASN A 130 -1.77 21.15 4.78
C ASN A 130 -0.98 20.90 6.08
N ASP A 131 -1.67 20.59 7.19
CA ASP A 131 -1.07 20.42 8.52
C ASP A 131 -0.51 18.99 8.76
N GLN A 132 0.07 18.35 7.74
CA GLN A 132 0.54 16.95 7.80
C GLN A 132 1.71 16.69 8.77
N GLU A 133 2.25 17.71 9.45
CA GLU A 133 3.30 17.54 10.47
C GLU A 133 2.81 16.89 11.78
N THR A 134 1.49 16.76 11.99
CA THR A 134 0.92 16.34 13.30
C THR A 134 0.13 15.03 13.30
N LEU A 135 0.07 14.30 12.18
CA LEU A 135 -0.92 13.23 12.00
C LEU A 135 -0.42 11.79 12.20
N PHE A 136 0.88 11.57 12.39
CA PHE A 136 1.46 10.25 12.65
C PHE A 136 2.60 10.29 13.66
#